data_AF-A0A182K8K1-F1
#
_entry.id   AF-A0A182K8K1-F1
#
_cell.length_a   1.000
_cell.length_b   1.000
_cell.length_c   1.000
_cell.angle_alpha   90.00
_cell.angle_beta   90.00
_cell.angle_gamma   90.00
#
_symmetry.space_group_name_H-M   'P 1'
#
loop_
_entity.id
_entity.type
_entity.pdbx_description
1 polymer ?
#
loop_
_entity_poly.entity_id
_entity_poly.type
_entity_poly.pdbx_seq_one_letter_code
_entity_poly.pdbx_strand_id
1 'polypeptide(L)'
;MDLGGDGGNNRGVRTELQCQHEGGTCEFFLLCWMSGGLLQGTCGGMLKGCCHRTAKSANIGIDASTAVDLTNVPALEYGPVQNDPSCGISLAKQTAQRRIVGGDDAGFGSFPWQAYIRIGSSRCGGSLISRRHVVTAGHCVARATPRQVHVTLGDYVINSAVEPLPAYTFGVRTINVHPYFKFTPQADRFDVAVLTLERTVHFMPHI
;
A
#
# COMPACT_ATOMS: atom_id res chain seq x y z
N MET A 1 31.88 -2.61 -41.77
CA MET A 1 33.29 -2.57 -41.35
C MET A 1 33.32 -1.64 -40.15
N ASP A 2 33.46 -2.01 -38.89
CA ASP A 2 33.56 -3.27 -38.15
C ASP A 2 33.19 -2.87 -36.70
N LEU A 3 32.19 -3.48 -36.06
CA LEU A 3 32.26 -4.65 -35.15
C LEU A 3 32.83 -4.37 -33.74
N GLY A 4 31.93 -4.52 -32.73
CA GLY A 4 32.15 -5.39 -31.56
C GLY A 4 32.81 -4.79 -30.29
N GLY A 5 32.14 -4.96 -29.14
CA GLY A 5 32.76 -4.81 -27.82
C GLY A 5 31.78 -4.89 -26.63
N ASP A 6 31.84 -6.00 -25.90
CA ASP A 6 30.97 -6.50 -24.82
C ASP A 6 31.31 -5.93 -23.41
N GLY A 7 30.36 -6.06 -22.46
CA GLY A 7 30.56 -6.26 -21.02
C GLY A 7 31.36 -5.24 -20.17
N GLY A 8 30.68 -4.59 -19.20
CA GLY A 8 31.38 -3.80 -18.18
C GLY A 8 30.53 -3.23 -17.04
N ASN A 9 30.12 -4.09 -16.11
CA ASN A 9 29.49 -3.78 -14.82
C ASN A 9 30.31 -2.75 -14.01
N ASN A 10 29.89 -1.47 -14.04
CA ASN A 10 30.54 -0.40 -13.30
C ASN A 10 30.21 -0.51 -11.80
N ARG A 11 30.97 -1.33 -11.06
CA ARG A 11 30.92 -1.47 -9.60
C ARG A 11 31.51 -0.23 -8.93
N GLY A 12 30.83 0.91 -9.08
CA GLY A 12 31.14 2.15 -8.39
C GLY A 12 30.71 2.08 -6.92
N VAL A 13 31.56 2.59 -6.02
CA VAL A 13 31.27 2.75 -4.59
C VAL A 13 29.96 3.54 -4.43
N ARG A 14 28.95 2.95 -3.78
CA ARG A 14 27.67 3.63 -3.53
C ARG A 14 27.78 4.48 -2.26
N THR A 15 27.10 5.61 -2.22
CA THR A 15 26.96 6.38 -0.97
C THR A 15 25.92 5.74 -0.05
N GLU A 16 25.99 6.00 1.25
CA GLU A 16 25.00 5.53 2.22
C GLU A 16 23.58 6.02 1.88
N LEU A 17 23.46 7.28 1.47
CA LEU A 17 22.21 7.88 0.98
C LEU A 17 21.64 7.15 -0.24
N GLN A 18 22.50 6.75 -1.18
CA GLN A 18 22.07 6.02 -2.37
C GLN A 18 21.55 4.62 -2.03
N CYS A 19 22.18 3.94 -1.07
CA CYS A 19 21.69 2.66 -0.57
C CYS A 19 20.31 2.78 0.09
N GLN A 20 20.10 3.84 0.89
CA GLN A 20 18.82 4.10 1.55
C GLN A 20 17.70 4.41 0.54
N HIS A 21 17.99 5.21 -0.48
CA HIS A 21 17.03 5.50 -1.56
C HIS A 21 16.60 4.25 -2.33
N GLU A 22 17.49 3.27 -2.49
CA GLU A 22 17.18 2.00 -3.15
C GLU A 22 16.43 1.02 -2.24
N GLY A 23 16.23 1.32 -0.95
CA GLY A 23 15.53 0.45 0.01
C GLY A 23 16.44 -0.46 0.85
N GLY A 24 17.76 -0.23 0.81
CA GLY A 24 18.76 -0.96 1.58
C GLY A 24 19.31 -0.19 2.77
N THR A 25 20.03 -0.88 3.65
CA THR A 25 20.75 -0.28 4.79
C THR A 25 22.26 -0.45 4.63
N CYS A 26 23.03 0.58 4.96
CA CYS A 26 24.48 0.50 4.90
C CYS A 26 25.03 -0.15 6.17
N GLU A 27 25.30 -1.45 6.09
CA GLU A 27 25.69 -2.27 7.25
C GLU A 27 26.98 -3.03 6.99
N PHE A 28 27.57 -3.59 8.04
CA PHE A 28 28.72 -4.47 7.90
C PHE A 28 28.34 -5.70 7.06
N PHE A 29 29.14 -6.04 6.05
CA PHE A 29 28.75 -7.05 5.06
C PHE A 29 28.48 -8.43 5.70
N LEU A 30 29.22 -8.80 6.75
CA LEU A 30 28.98 -10.06 7.48
C LEU A 30 27.65 -10.05 8.23
N LEU A 31 27.25 -8.91 8.82
CA LEU A 31 25.95 -8.80 9.50
C LEU A 31 24.79 -8.93 8.52
N CYS A 32 24.92 -8.33 7.34
CA CYS A 32 23.93 -8.48 6.26
C CYS A 32 23.75 -9.95 5.89
N TRP A 33 24.85 -10.66 5.65
CA TRP A 33 24.81 -12.06 5.23
C TRP A 33 24.26 -12.97 6.34
N MET A 34 24.72 -12.80 7.59
CA MET A 34 24.22 -13.58 8.73
C MET A 34 22.74 -13.36 9.01
N SER A 35 22.19 -12.18 8.67
CA SER A 35 20.76 -11.85 8.81
C SER A 35 19.93 -12.18 7.56
N GLY A 36 20.52 -12.85 6.56
CA GLY A 36 19.82 -13.28 5.35
C GLY A 36 19.52 -12.17 4.35
N GLY A 37 20.23 -11.05 4.41
CA GLY A 37 20.13 -9.95 3.44
C GLY A 37 20.96 -10.17 2.18
N LEU A 38 20.61 -9.48 1.10
CA LEU A 38 21.33 -9.45 -0.17
C LEU A 38 22.31 -8.26 -0.19
N LEU A 39 23.60 -8.52 -0.41
CA LEU A 39 24.63 -7.48 -0.48
C LEU A 39 24.75 -6.92 -1.91
N GLN A 40 24.45 -5.64 -2.12
CA GLN A 40 24.47 -4.98 -3.43
C GLN A 40 25.46 -3.81 -3.46
N GLY A 41 26.76 -4.15 -3.51
CA GLY A 41 27.87 -3.19 -3.57
C GLY A 41 28.35 -2.71 -2.21
N THR A 42 29.44 -1.93 -2.21
CA THR A 42 30.02 -1.32 -1.01
C THR A 42 29.37 0.04 -0.74
N CYS A 43 29.26 0.41 0.54
CA CYS A 43 28.77 1.71 0.96
C CYS A 43 29.58 2.24 2.13
N GLY A 44 30.01 3.51 2.08
CA GLY A 44 30.67 4.17 3.22
C GLY A 44 31.97 3.52 3.73
N GLY A 45 32.63 2.67 2.93
CA GLY A 45 33.90 2.01 3.27
C GLY A 45 34.05 0.60 2.69
N MET A 46 35.20 -0.03 2.93
CA MET A 46 35.53 -1.37 2.37
C MET A 46 34.81 -2.53 3.09
N LEU A 47 34.42 -2.34 4.36
CA LEU A 47 33.80 -3.38 5.20
C LEU A 47 32.28 -3.20 5.37
N LYS A 48 31.71 -2.21 4.71
CA LYS A 48 30.26 -1.95 4.73
C LYS A 48 29.70 -2.12 3.32
N GLY A 49 28.56 -2.78 3.24
CA GLY A 49 27.86 -3.01 1.99
C GLY A 49 26.40 -2.66 2.10
N CYS A 50 25.82 -2.32 0.96
CA CYS A 50 24.41 -2.01 0.89
C CYS A 50 23.61 -3.30 1.07
N CYS A 51 22.95 -3.45 2.22
CA CYS A 51 22.21 -4.64 2.58
C CYS A 51 20.74 -4.48 2.26
N HIS A 52 20.23 -5.29 1.34
CA HIS A 52 18.81 -5.39 1.06
C HIS A 52 18.20 -6.54 1.86
N ARG A 53 17.38 -6.20 2.85
CA ARG A 53 16.49 -7.16 3.53
C ARG A 53 15.15 -7.14 2.80
N THR A 54 15.14 -7.55 1.53
CA THR A 54 13.86 -7.73 0.84
C THR A 54 13.09 -8.83 1.57
N ALA A 55 11.83 -8.55 1.89
CA ALA A 55 10.90 -9.58 2.33
C ALA A 55 10.99 -10.74 1.33
N LYS A 56 11.35 -11.94 1.82
CA LYS A 56 11.42 -13.23 1.10
C LYS A 56 10.72 -13.22 -0.27
N SER A 57 11.42 -12.80 -1.32
CA SER A 57 10.93 -12.96 -2.70
C SER A 57 12.03 -13.14 -3.73
N ALA A 58 13.32 -13.07 -3.37
CA ALA A 58 14.41 -13.29 -4.34
C ALA A 58 15.06 -14.69 -4.26
N ASN A 59 14.68 -15.56 -3.32
CA ASN A 59 15.22 -16.92 -3.17
C ASN A 59 14.15 -18.00 -2.96
N ILE A 60 12.92 -17.73 -3.37
CA ILE A 60 11.93 -18.79 -3.59
C ILE A 60 11.99 -19.05 -5.09
N GLY A 61 12.06 -20.31 -5.51
CA GLY A 61 11.88 -20.71 -6.91
C GLY A 61 10.48 -20.32 -7.39
N ILE A 62 10.24 -19.02 -7.57
CA ILE A 62 9.06 -18.44 -8.16
C ILE A 62 9.20 -18.78 -9.63
N ASP A 63 8.35 -19.72 -10.07
CA ASP A 63 8.12 -19.98 -11.47
C ASP A 63 7.89 -18.64 -12.18
N ALA A 64 8.86 -18.26 -13.03
CA ALA A 64 8.89 -17.01 -13.77
C ALA A 64 7.68 -16.88 -14.72
N SER A 65 6.91 -17.96 -14.92
CA SER A 65 5.64 -17.98 -15.65
C SER A 65 4.58 -17.02 -15.11
N THR A 66 4.75 -16.52 -13.89
CA THR A 66 3.82 -15.58 -13.27
C THR A 66 4.43 -14.21 -12.93
N ALA A 67 5.70 -13.95 -13.26
CA ALA A 67 6.26 -12.61 -13.07
C ALA A 67 5.59 -11.63 -14.04
N VAL A 68 4.99 -10.56 -13.51
CA VAL A 68 4.44 -9.49 -14.36
C VAL A 68 5.62 -8.73 -14.92
N ASP A 69 5.76 -8.76 -16.24
CA ASP A 69 6.77 -8.01 -16.96
C ASP A 69 6.51 -6.50 -16.83
N LEU A 70 7.22 -5.89 -15.87
CA LEU A 70 7.16 -4.47 -15.57
C LEU A 70 7.95 -3.62 -16.58
N THR A 71 8.65 -4.23 -17.55
CA THR A 71 9.49 -3.50 -18.52
C THR A 71 8.69 -2.62 -19.48
N ASN A 72 7.39 -2.89 -19.62
CA ASN A 72 6.47 -2.16 -20.49
C ASN A 72 5.49 -1.22 -19.75
N VAL A 73 5.63 -1.07 -18.43
CA VAL A 73 4.88 -0.03 -17.70
C VAL A 73 5.65 1.27 -17.86
N PRO A 74 5.09 2.32 -18.48
CA PRO A 74 5.73 3.63 -18.49
C PRO A 74 6.06 3.99 -17.04
N ALA A 75 7.31 4.33 -16.76
CA ALA A 75 7.69 4.86 -15.46
C ALA A 75 6.97 6.20 -15.29
N LEU A 76 5.74 6.14 -14.78
CA LEU A 76 4.97 7.32 -14.44
C LEU A 76 5.67 7.92 -13.23
N GLU A 77 6.37 9.02 -13.46
CA GLU A 77 7.02 9.77 -12.41
C GLU A 77 5.93 10.53 -11.64
N TYR A 78 5.44 9.91 -10.56
CA TYR A 78 4.40 10.50 -9.70
C TYR A 78 4.94 11.59 -8.76
N GLY A 79 6.21 11.98 -8.91
CA GLY A 79 6.91 12.91 -8.03
C GLY A 79 7.24 12.32 -6.65
N PRO A 80 7.83 13.12 -5.76
CA PRO A 80 8.15 12.68 -4.41
C PRO A 80 6.87 12.43 -3.60
N VAL A 81 6.89 11.38 -2.76
CA VAL A 81 5.82 11.12 -1.79
C VAL A 81 5.80 12.26 -0.77
N GLN A 82 4.72 13.05 -0.78
CA GLN A 82 4.49 14.09 0.21
C GLN A 82 3.57 13.54 1.30
N ASN A 83 4.13 13.30 2.48
CA ASN A 83 3.33 12.85 3.63
C ASN A 83 2.54 14.03 4.20
N ASP A 84 1.22 13.90 4.25
CA ASP A 84 0.36 14.86 4.94
C ASP A 84 0.55 14.67 6.45
N PRO A 85 1.01 15.68 7.22
CA PRO A 85 1.22 15.53 8.66
C PRO A 85 -0.08 15.26 9.44
N SER A 86 -1.25 15.46 8.81
CA SER A 86 -2.55 15.14 9.39
C SER A 86 -3.05 13.71 9.11
N CYS A 87 -2.32 12.91 8.32
CA CYS A 87 -2.69 11.52 8.05
C CYS A 87 -2.18 10.55 9.13
N GLY A 88 -2.86 9.40 9.28
CA GLY A 88 -2.44 8.35 10.21
C GLY A 88 -2.59 8.67 11.71
N ILE A 89 -3.29 9.76 12.06
CA ILE A 89 -3.54 10.16 13.44
C ILE A 89 -4.76 9.40 13.97
N SER A 90 -4.58 8.69 15.09
CA SER A 90 -5.66 8.05 15.85
C SER A 90 -5.98 8.86 17.11
N LEU A 91 -7.26 8.97 17.47
CA LEU A 91 -7.67 9.57 18.75
C LEU A 91 -7.34 8.70 19.96
N ALA A 92 -7.18 7.39 19.75
CA ALA A 92 -6.94 6.44 20.80
C ALA A 92 -5.51 5.90 20.72
N LYS A 93 -4.80 5.85 21.85
CA LYS A 93 -3.57 5.06 21.95
C LYS A 93 -3.95 3.58 21.87
N GLN A 94 -3.93 3.02 20.67
CA GLN A 94 -4.20 1.60 20.45
C GLN A 94 -2.91 0.80 20.67
N THR A 95 -2.96 -0.16 21.59
CA THR A 95 -1.93 -1.20 21.67
C THR A 95 -2.17 -2.16 20.51
N ALA A 96 -1.24 -2.23 19.55
CA ALA A 96 -1.41 -3.09 18.38
C ALA A 96 -1.57 -4.56 18.77
N GLN A 97 -2.79 -5.10 18.64
CA GLN A 97 -3.07 -6.53 18.75
C GLN A 97 -3.05 -7.17 17.35
N ARG A 98 -2.49 -8.38 17.23
CA ARG A 98 -2.20 -9.01 15.93
C ARG A 98 -3.43 -9.55 15.19
N ARG A 99 -4.63 -9.58 15.79
CA ARG A 99 -5.78 -10.28 15.19
C ARG A 99 -7.11 -9.64 15.56
N ILE A 100 -7.99 -9.46 14.57
CA ILE A 100 -9.39 -9.06 14.75
C ILE A 100 -10.25 -10.25 15.21
N VAL A 101 -9.98 -11.46 14.69
CA VAL A 101 -10.63 -12.71 15.16
C VAL A 101 -10.02 -13.10 16.51
N GLY A 102 -10.81 -12.96 17.57
CA GLY A 102 -10.34 -13.07 18.96
C GLY A 102 -9.61 -11.81 19.45
N GLY A 103 -9.79 -10.68 18.76
CA GLY A 103 -9.34 -9.36 19.20
C GLY A 103 -10.41 -8.63 20.00
N ASP A 104 -10.10 -7.38 20.37
CA ASP A 104 -10.99 -6.49 21.12
C ASP A 104 -11.76 -5.55 20.19
N ASP A 105 -12.90 -5.06 20.65
CA ASP A 105 -13.65 -4.01 19.95
C ASP A 105 -12.80 -2.74 19.81
N ALA A 106 -12.80 -2.16 18.61
CA ALA A 106 -12.17 -0.86 18.38
C ALA A 106 -12.87 0.22 19.24
N GLY A 107 -12.15 1.28 19.59
CA GLY A 107 -12.77 2.47 20.20
C GLY A 107 -13.39 3.38 19.14
N PHE A 108 -14.41 4.17 19.52
CA PHE A 108 -14.94 5.22 18.65
C PHE A 108 -13.82 6.18 18.17
N GLY A 109 -13.71 6.40 16.86
CA GLY A 109 -12.69 7.27 16.26
C GLY A 109 -11.24 6.76 16.41
N SER A 110 -11.03 5.50 16.80
CA SER A 110 -9.69 4.91 16.89
C SER A 110 -9.04 4.67 15.52
N PHE A 111 -9.83 4.53 14.46
CA PHE A 111 -9.34 4.40 13.08
C PHE A 111 -10.12 5.35 12.18
N PRO A 112 -9.85 6.66 12.22
CA PRO A 112 -10.63 7.68 11.49
C PRO A 112 -10.71 7.43 9.98
N TRP A 113 -9.64 6.85 9.40
CA TRP A 113 -9.58 6.52 7.99
C TRP A 113 -10.43 5.31 7.59
N GLN A 114 -10.99 4.54 8.53
CA GLN A 114 -11.75 3.34 8.21
C GLN A 114 -13.03 3.69 7.42
N ALA A 115 -13.17 3.06 6.26
CA ALA A 115 -14.32 3.24 5.39
C ALA A 115 -15.16 1.96 5.33
N TYR A 116 -16.46 2.09 5.60
CA TYR A 116 -17.44 1.05 5.32
C TYR A 116 -17.96 1.22 3.91
N ILE A 117 -17.80 0.19 3.07
CA ILE A 117 -18.19 0.24 1.66
C ILE A 117 -19.34 -0.74 1.44
N ARG A 118 -20.48 -0.20 0.98
CA ARG A 118 -21.67 -0.99 0.62
C ARG A 118 -21.82 -1.02 -0.89
N ILE A 119 -21.86 -2.23 -1.46
CA ILE A 119 -22.12 -2.48 -2.89
C ILE A 119 -23.39 -3.32 -3.00
N GLY A 120 -24.55 -2.67 -3.20
CA GLY A 120 -25.83 -3.38 -3.12
C GLY A 120 -26.04 -4.04 -1.74
N SER A 121 -26.05 -5.37 -1.71
CA SER A 121 -26.10 -6.19 -0.47
C SER A 121 -24.72 -6.59 0.08
N SER A 122 -23.66 -6.44 -0.71
CA SER A 122 -22.29 -6.79 -0.30
C SER A 122 -21.66 -5.70 0.56
N ARG A 123 -20.73 -6.12 1.42
CA ARG A 123 -20.03 -5.27 2.39
C ARG A 123 -18.53 -5.45 2.25
N CYS A 124 -17.80 -4.35 2.17
CA CYS A 124 -16.34 -4.30 2.11
C CYS A 124 -15.80 -3.19 3.03
N GLY A 125 -14.49 -3.23 3.27
CA GLY A 125 -13.75 -2.16 3.92
C GLY A 125 -12.94 -1.33 2.93
N GLY A 126 -12.43 -0.19 3.39
CA GLY A 126 -11.43 0.61 2.70
C GLY A 126 -10.79 1.63 3.64
N SER A 127 -9.90 2.44 3.10
CA SER A 127 -9.21 3.49 3.84
C SER A 127 -9.30 4.82 3.12
N LEU A 128 -9.71 5.88 3.82
CA LEU A 128 -9.64 7.25 3.35
C LEU A 128 -8.17 7.68 3.27
N ILE A 129 -7.70 8.00 2.05
CA ILE A 129 -6.31 8.40 1.79
C ILE A 129 -6.17 9.87 1.43
N SER A 130 -7.29 10.55 1.16
CA SER A 130 -7.35 12.00 0.97
C SER A 130 -8.79 12.48 1.16
N ARG A 131 -9.01 13.80 1.11
CA ARG A 131 -10.36 14.38 1.18
C ARG A 131 -11.31 13.95 0.07
N ARG A 132 -10.87 13.18 -0.93
CA ARG A 132 -11.73 12.74 -2.04
C ARG A 132 -11.48 11.32 -2.52
N HIS A 133 -10.59 10.57 -1.87
CA HIS A 133 -10.18 9.24 -2.35
C HIS A 133 -10.18 8.21 -1.22
N VAL A 134 -10.75 7.06 -1.53
CA VAL A 134 -10.73 5.86 -0.68
C VAL A 134 -10.05 4.73 -1.44
N VAL A 135 -9.10 4.06 -0.81
CA VAL A 135 -8.49 2.83 -1.32
C VAL A 135 -9.26 1.63 -0.77
N THR A 136 -9.50 0.64 -1.62
CA THR A 136 -10.16 -0.62 -1.26
C THR A 136 -9.58 -1.75 -2.12
N ALA A 137 -10.06 -2.97 -1.92
CA ALA A 137 -9.70 -4.11 -2.75
C ALA A 137 -10.38 -4.03 -4.13
N GLY A 138 -9.70 -4.52 -5.16
CA GLY A 138 -10.24 -4.61 -6.52
C GLY A 138 -11.46 -5.53 -6.58
N HIS A 139 -11.39 -6.69 -5.91
CA HIS A 139 -12.46 -7.68 -5.91
C HIS A 139 -13.78 -7.14 -5.31
N CYS A 140 -13.71 -6.14 -4.43
CA CYS A 140 -14.89 -5.50 -3.84
C CYS A 140 -15.72 -4.75 -4.88
N VAL A 141 -15.08 -4.12 -5.86
CA VAL A 141 -15.73 -3.12 -6.74
C VAL A 141 -15.58 -3.40 -8.22
N ALA A 142 -14.79 -4.40 -8.63
CA ALA A 142 -14.47 -4.65 -10.03
C ALA A 142 -15.66 -5.09 -10.90
N ARG A 143 -16.79 -5.48 -10.30
CA ARG A 143 -18.06 -5.74 -11.00
C ARG A 143 -19.16 -4.72 -10.67
N ALA A 144 -18.83 -3.68 -9.93
CA ALA A 144 -19.77 -2.65 -9.50
C ALA A 144 -19.73 -1.44 -10.43
N THR A 145 -20.87 -0.76 -10.55
CA THR A 145 -20.95 0.59 -11.13
C THR A 145 -20.87 1.63 -10.01
N PRO A 146 -20.39 2.86 -10.25
CA PRO A 146 -20.27 3.88 -9.21
C PRO A 146 -21.58 4.15 -8.45
N ARG A 147 -22.73 4.09 -9.14
CA ARG A 147 -24.06 4.28 -8.54
C ARG A 147 -24.46 3.20 -7.54
N GLN A 148 -23.85 2.01 -7.62
CA GLN A 148 -24.12 0.91 -6.70
C GLN A 148 -23.27 1.00 -5.42
N VAL A 149 -22.23 1.83 -5.42
CA VAL A 149 -21.23 1.90 -4.34
C VAL A 149 -21.50 3.11 -3.45
N HIS A 150 -21.65 2.86 -2.16
CA HIS A 150 -21.76 3.89 -1.13
C HIS A 150 -20.64 3.70 -0.12
N VAL A 151 -20.00 4.81 0.27
CA VAL A 151 -18.89 4.82 1.22
C VAL A 151 -19.33 5.58 2.45
N THR A 152 -19.36 4.93 3.61
CA THR A 152 -19.64 5.57 4.90
C THR A 152 -18.34 5.73 5.68
N LEU A 153 -18.11 6.94 6.20
CA LEU A 153 -16.96 7.31 7.02
C LEU A 153 -17.43 7.75 8.42
N GLY A 154 -16.60 7.50 9.43
CA GLY A 154 -16.88 7.88 10.81
C GLY A 154 -17.96 7.05 11.50
N ASP A 155 -18.35 5.92 10.92
CA ASP A 155 -19.28 4.97 11.53
C ASP A 155 -18.52 4.03 12.46
N TYR A 156 -19.04 3.78 13.66
CA TYR A 156 -18.44 2.85 14.61
C TYR A 156 -19.27 1.57 14.75
N VAL A 157 -20.58 1.70 14.94
CA VAL A 157 -21.55 0.62 15.04
C VAL A 157 -22.55 0.75 13.90
N ILE A 158 -22.41 -0.12 12.90
CA ILE A 158 -23.25 -0.12 11.71
C ILE A 158 -24.74 -0.19 12.10
N ASN A 159 -25.53 0.77 11.59
CA ASN A 159 -26.95 0.96 11.88
C ASN A 159 -27.29 1.44 13.31
N SER A 160 -26.30 1.93 14.07
CA SER A 160 -26.57 2.67 15.31
C SER A 160 -26.96 4.12 15.00
N ALA A 161 -27.98 4.63 15.69
CA ALA A 161 -28.32 6.05 15.66
C ALA A 161 -27.69 6.83 16.82
N VAL A 162 -26.98 6.14 17.72
CA VAL A 162 -26.45 6.71 18.96
C VAL A 162 -24.94 6.57 18.95
N GLU A 163 -24.26 7.61 18.49
CA GLU A 163 -22.81 7.74 18.48
C GLU A 163 -22.41 9.18 18.86
N PRO A 164 -21.19 9.39 19.40
CA PRO A 164 -20.74 10.74 19.80
C PRO A 164 -20.73 11.76 18.66
N LEU A 165 -20.42 11.33 17.44
CA LEU A 165 -20.46 12.15 16.22
C LEU A 165 -21.11 11.34 15.09
N PRO A 166 -21.81 11.99 14.15
CA PRO A 166 -22.52 11.29 13.09
C PRO A 166 -21.57 10.69 12.05
N ALA A 167 -21.97 9.57 11.46
CA ALA A 167 -21.37 9.02 10.26
C ALA A 167 -21.83 9.76 8.99
N TYR A 168 -20.99 9.73 7.94
CA TYR A 168 -21.27 10.41 6.67
C TYR A 168 -21.16 9.45 5.49
N THR A 169 -22.23 9.33 4.70
CA THR A 169 -22.26 8.46 3.51
C THR A 169 -22.10 9.23 2.22
N PHE A 170 -21.11 8.86 1.42
CA PHE A 170 -20.72 9.47 0.16
C PHE A 170 -21.04 8.55 -1.02
N GLY A 171 -21.49 9.14 -2.13
CA GLY A 171 -21.54 8.46 -3.42
C GLY A 171 -20.15 8.42 -4.07
N VAL A 172 -19.99 7.51 -5.03
CA VAL A 172 -18.74 7.34 -5.79
C VAL A 172 -18.89 7.94 -7.18
N ARG A 173 -17.95 8.80 -7.57
CA ARG A 173 -17.86 9.39 -8.90
C ARG A 173 -17.19 8.46 -9.90
N THR A 174 -16.04 7.89 -9.52
CA THR A 174 -15.26 6.98 -10.37
C THR A 174 -14.69 5.83 -9.57
N ILE A 175 -14.63 4.66 -10.21
CA ILE A 175 -13.99 3.45 -9.70
C ILE A 175 -12.78 3.18 -10.61
N ASN A 176 -11.59 3.26 -10.05
CA ASN A 176 -10.35 2.93 -10.75
C ASN A 176 -9.77 1.65 -10.16
N VAL A 177 -10.05 0.52 -10.80
CA VAL A 177 -9.43 -0.77 -10.43
C VAL A 177 -8.05 -0.85 -11.08
N HIS A 178 -7.09 -1.46 -10.38
CA HIS A 178 -5.77 -1.69 -10.96
C HIS A 178 -5.87 -2.39 -12.33
N PRO A 179 -5.16 -1.92 -13.37
CA PRO A 179 -5.34 -2.41 -14.75
C PRO A 179 -4.98 -3.91 -14.92
N TYR A 180 -4.09 -4.43 -14.08
CA TYR A 180 -3.70 -5.84 -14.07
C TYR A 180 -4.52 -6.74 -13.14
N PHE A 181 -5.53 -6.19 -12.45
CA PHE A 181 -6.43 -7.01 -11.65
C PHE A 181 -7.24 -7.96 -12.54
N LYS A 182 -7.36 -9.23 -12.11
CA LYS A 182 -8.16 -10.26 -12.78
C LYS A 182 -8.92 -11.07 -11.74
N PHE A 183 -10.18 -11.39 -12.02
CA PHE A 183 -10.94 -12.38 -11.25
C PHE A 183 -10.50 -13.79 -11.65
N THR A 184 -9.42 -14.27 -11.05
CA THR A 184 -8.95 -15.66 -11.17
C THR A 184 -9.02 -16.34 -9.79
N PRO A 185 -8.86 -17.67 -9.69
CA PRO A 185 -8.73 -18.34 -8.40
C PRO A 185 -7.56 -17.81 -7.55
N GLN A 186 -6.59 -17.14 -8.18
CA GLN A 186 -5.49 -16.39 -7.56
C GLN A 186 -5.76 -14.87 -7.56
N ALA A 187 -6.98 -14.46 -7.20
CA ALA A 187 -7.44 -13.07 -7.19
C ALA A 187 -6.67 -12.12 -6.24
N ASP A 188 -5.66 -12.62 -5.52
CA ASP A 188 -4.86 -11.84 -4.57
C ASP A 188 -3.89 -10.85 -5.27
N ARG A 189 -3.63 -11.02 -6.57
CA ARG A 189 -2.67 -10.16 -7.29
C ARG A 189 -3.34 -8.89 -7.81
N PHE A 190 -2.67 -7.77 -7.55
CA PHE A 190 -3.16 -6.43 -7.93
C PHE A 190 -4.57 -6.13 -7.41
N ASP A 191 -4.93 -6.72 -6.26
CA ASP A 191 -6.25 -6.58 -5.65
C ASP A 191 -6.40 -5.22 -4.96
N VAL A 192 -6.38 -4.15 -5.76
CA VAL A 192 -6.48 -2.77 -5.30
C VAL A 192 -7.33 -1.94 -6.25
N ALA A 193 -8.11 -1.04 -5.67
CA ALA A 193 -8.88 -0.04 -6.39
C ALA A 193 -8.90 1.28 -5.62
N VAL A 194 -9.02 2.38 -6.36
CA VAL A 194 -9.21 3.73 -5.82
C VAL A 194 -10.59 4.22 -6.22
N LEU A 195 -11.38 4.59 -5.21
CA LEU A 195 -12.68 5.24 -5.36
C LEU A 195 -12.51 6.75 -5.23
N THR A 196 -13.00 7.50 -6.20
CA THR A 196 -13.11 8.97 -6.09
C THR A 196 -14.52 9.32 -5.62
N LEU A 197 -14.62 10.03 -4.50
CA LEU A 197 -15.89 10.44 -3.92
C LEU A 197 -16.50 11.61 -4.69
N GLU A 198 -17.84 11.66 -4.76
CA GLU A 198 -18.57 12.73 -5.45
C GLU A 198 -18.27 14.11 -4.86
N ARG A 199 -18.18 14.18 -3.53
CA ARG A 199 -17.92 15.40 -2.76
C ARG A 199 -16.73 15.24 -1.83
N THR A 200 -16.15 16.38 -1.46
CA THR A 200 -15.00 16.46 -0.55
C THR A 200 -15.42 16.10 0.87
N VAL A 201 -14.56 15.37 1.56
CA VAL A 201 -14.67 14.99 2.97
C VAL A 201 -14.07 16.10 3.84
N HIS A 202 -14.78 16.43 4.92
CA HIS A 202 -14.28 17.29 5.99
C HIS A 202 -13.71 16.39 7.09
N PHE A 203 -12.41 16.47 7.32
CA PHE A 203 -11.76 15.74 8.40
C PHE A 203 -12.30 16.18 9.76
N MET A 204 -12.52 15.20 10.62
CA MET A 204 -13.07 15.33 11.96
C MET A 204 -12.33 14.36 12.88
N PRO A 205 -12.49 14.45 14.21
CA PRO A 205 -11.80 13.53 15.11
C PRO A 205 -11.98 12.04 14.75
N HIS A 206 -13.14 11.66 14.21
CA HIS A 206 -13.48 10.30 13.79
C HIS A 206 -13.41 10.06 12.26
N ILE A 207 -12.92 11.03 11.47
CA ILE A 207 -12.75 10.95 10.00
C ILE A 207 -11.44 11.60 9.54
#